data_AF-A0A936JHH7-F1
#
_entry.id   AF-A0A936JHH7-F1
#
_cell.length_a   1.000
_cell.length_b   1.000
_cell.length_c   1.000
_cell.angle_alpha   90.00
_cell.angle_beta   90.00
_cell.angle_gamma   90.00
#
_symmetry.space_group_name_H-M   'P 1'
#
loop_
_entity.id
_entity.type
_entity.pdbx_description
1 polymer ?
#
loop_
_entity_poly.entity_id
_entity_poly.type
_entity_poly.pdbx_seq_one_letter_code
_entity_poly.pdbx_strand_id
1 'polypeptide(L)' 'MYPEIGQIGPIHIHSFGLMVAIAFLTANHLFTKDLKRRGFNEETASVVTLFAFIGGLVGAKLFHLIENYQ' A
#
# COMPACT_ATOMS: atom_id res chain seq x y z
N MET A 1 -0.99 -0.57 21.95
CA MET A 1 -0.89 -1.13 20.58
C MET A 1 -0.26 -2.50 20.71
N TYR A 2 -0.92 -3.57 20.25
CA TYR A 2 -0.27 -4.88 20.17
C TYR A 2 0.46 -4.94 18.81
N PRO A 3 1.81 -4.91 18.78
CA PRO A 3 2.56 -4.84 17.54
C PRO A 3 2.49 -6.13 16.73
N GLU A 4 2.10 -7.24 17.37
CA GLU A 4 1.98 -8.57 16.77
C GLU A 4 0.56 -9.10 17.00
N ILE A 5 -0.12 -9.48 15.92
CA ILE A 5 -1.48 -10.04 15.97
C ILE A 5 -1.43 -11.55 16.18
N GLY A 6 -0.35 -12.17 15.68
CA GLY A 6 -0.10 -13.59 15.76
C GLY A 6 1.21 -13.94 15.07
N GLN A 7 1.65 -15.17 15.29
CA GLN A 7 2.85 -15.73 14.69
C GLN A 7 2.48 -17.02 13.97
N ILE A 8 2.93 -17.17 12.72
CA ILE A 8 2.81 -18.43 11.98
C ILE A 8 4.23 -18.99 11.87
N GLY A 9 4.59 -19.88 12.80
CA GLY A 9 5.96 -20.40 12.91
C GLY A 9 6.96 -19.26 13.18
N PRO A 10 8.03 -19.10 12.37
CA PRO A 10 9.03 -18.03 12.54
C PRO A 10 8.59 -16.66 11.97
N ILE A 11 7.38 -16.55 11.41
CA ILE A 11 6.90 -15.31 10.78
C ILE A 11 5.99 -14.56 11.75
N HIS A 12 6.45 -13.41 12.23
CA HIS A 12 5.67 -12.48 13.05
C HIS A 12 4.76 -11.62 12.15
N ILE A 13 3.45 -11.68 12.35
CA ILE A 13 2.50 -10.84 11.63
C ILE A 13 2.32 -9.54 12.41
N HIS A 14 2.91 -8.47 11.88
CA HIS A 14 2.78 -7.15 12.48
C HIS A 14 1.44 -6.49 12.14
N SER A 15 0.80 -5.90 13.15
CA SER A 15 -0.46 -5.17 12.98
C SER A 15 -0.37 -4.04 11.97
N PHE A 16 0.77 -3.37 11.91
CA PHE A 16 1.02 -2.30 10.96
C PHE A 16 0.99 -2.81 9.51
N GLY A 17 1.72 -3.89 9.22
CA GLY A 17 1.75 -4.48 7.88
C GLY A 17 0.38 -4.97 7.43
N LEU A 18 -0.40 -5.56 8.34
CA LEU A 18 -1.77 -5.97 8.05
C LEU A 18 -2.65 -4.76 7.69
N MET A 19 -2.58 -3.68 8.46
CA MET A 19 -3.35 -2.47 8.19
C MET A 19 -2.97 -1.83 6.84
N VAL A 20 -1.68 -1.82 6.49
CA VAL A 20 -1.21 -1.33 5.18
C VAL A 20 -1.78 -2.19 4.05
N ALA A 21 -1.78 -3.52 4.19
CA ALA A 21 -2.37 -4.42 3.18
C ALA A 21 -3.87 -4.17 3.00
N ILE A 22 -4.63 -4.01 4.09
CA ILE A 22 -6.06 -3.70 4.05
C ILE A 22 -6.31 -2.33 3.40
N ALA A 23 -5.49 -1.32 3.72
CA ALA A 23 -5.58 0.01 3.11
C ALA A 23 -5.35 -0.07 1.59
N PHE A 24 -4.36 -0.83 1.14
CA PHE A 24 -4.08 -1.02 -0.28
C PHE A 24 -5.25 -1.71 -1.01
N LEU A 25 -5.81 -2.78 -0.42
CA LEU A 25 -6.94 -3.51 -0.99
C LEU A 25 -8.19 -2.65 -1.08
N THR A 26 -8.51 -1.90 -0.02
CA THR A 26 -9.69 -1.01 0.01
C THR A 26 -9.54 0.16 -0.94
N ALA A 27 -8.35 0.78 -1.00
CA ALA A 27 -8.06 1.85 -1.95
C ALA A 27 -8.17 1.38 -3.40
N ASN A 28 -7.59 0.22 -3.74
CA ASN A 28 -7.70 -0.34 -5.10
C ASN A 28 -9.16 -0.64 -5.44
N HIS A 29 -9.92 -1.25 -4.53
CA HIS A 29 -11.33 -1.58 -4.77
C HIS A 29 -12.17 -0.32 -5.03
N LEU A 30 -11.98 0.72 -4.22
CA LEU A 30 -12.69 2.00 -4.39
C LEU A 30 -12.29 2.68 -5.70
N PHE A 31 -11.00 2.69 -6.02
CA PHE A 31 -10.47 3.30 -7.24
C PHE A 31 -10.96 2.58 -8.50
N THR A 32 -10.96 1.25 -8.52
CA THR A 32 -11.54 0.45 -9.60
C THR A 32 -13.02 0.76 -9.79
N LYS A 33 -13.79 0.90 -8.71
CA LYS A 33 -15.21 1.24 -8.77
C LYS A 33 -15.44 2.63 -9.39
N ASP A 34 -14.62 3.61 -9.02
CA ASP A 34 -14.71 4.96 -9.57
C ASP A 34 -14.21 5.05 -11.02
N LEU A 35 -13.21 4.28 -11.41
CA LEU A 35 -12.77 4.16 -12.80
C LEU A 35 -13.81 3.49 -13.69
N LYS A 36 -14.45 2.43 -13.19
CA LYS A 36 -15.56 1.76 -13.88
C LYS A 36 -16.73 2.70 -14.12
N ARG A 37 -17.09 3.53 -13.13
CA ARG A 37 -18.12 4.59 -13.27
C ARG A 37 -17.79 5.62 -14.35
N ARG A 38 -16.50 5.85 -14.59
CA ARG A 38 -15.99 6.79 -15.60
C ARG A 38 -15.74 6.13 -16.96
N GLY A 39 -16.02 4.82 -17.11
CA GLY A 39 -15.85 4.08 -18.36
C GLY A 39 -14.41 3.65 -18.67
N PHE A 40 -13.50 3.68 -17.70
CA PHE A 40 -12.12 3.21 -17.87
C PHE A 40 -11.97 1.71 -17.60
N ASN A 41 -10.92 1.11 -18.14
CA ASN A 41 -10.60 -0.30 -17.93
C ASN A 41 -10.21 -0.57 -16.47
N GLU A 42 -10.77 -1.63 -15.89
CA GLU A 42 -10.55 -2.02 -14.48
C GLU A 42 -9.09 -2.45 -14.23
N GLU A 43 -8.43 -2.98 -15.25
CA GLU A 43 -7.02 -3.39 -15.16
C GLU A 43 -6.08 -2.21 -14.88
N THR A 44 -6.40 -1.05 -15.45
CA THR A 44 -5.62 0.18 -15.25
C THR A 44 -5.61 0.61 -13.78
N ALA A 45 -6.70 0.35 -13.05
CA ALA A 45 -6.80 0.68 -11.63
C ALA A 45 -5.74 -0.06 -10.81
N SER A 46 -5.61 -1.37 -11.02
CA SER A 46 -4.66 -2.21 -10.28
C SER A 46 -3.21 -1.84 -10.61
N VAL A 47 -2.92 -1.58 -11.89
CA VAL A 47 -1.57 -1.15 -12.32
C VAL A 47 -1.21 0.19 -11.68
N VAL A 48 -2.10 1.18 -11.74
CA VAL A 48 -1.86 2.50 -11.14
C VAL A 48 -1.70 2.41 -9.62
N THR A 49 -2.55 1.66 -8.94
CA THR A 49 -2.46 1.47 -7.49
C THR A 49 -1.12 0.83 -7.10
N LEU A 50 -0.64 -0.17 -7.85
CA LEU A 50 0.65 -0.79 -7.63
C LEU A 50 1.82 0.19 -7.82
N PHE A 51 1.81 0.96 -8.91
CA PHE A 51 2.83 1.98 -9.17
C PHE A 51 2.79 3.10 -8.13
N ALA A 52 1.61 3.51 -7.67
CA ALA A 52 1.46 4.50 -6.60
C ALA A 52 2.03 3.99 -5.27
N PHE A 53 1.83 2.70 -4.95
CA PHE A 53 2.39 2.10 -3.75
C PHE A 53 3.92 2.03 -3.80
N ILE A 54 4.49 1.55 -4.92
CA ILE A 54 5.95 1.52 -5.11
C ILE A 54 6.51 2.95 -5.09
N GLY A 55 5.89 3.87 -5.80
CA GLY A 55 6.29 5.28 -5.85
C GLY A 55 6.22 5.95 -4.48
N GLY A 56 5.20 5.67 -3.68
CA GLY A 56 5.10 6.16 -2.31
C GLY A 56 6.19 5.61 -1.40
N LEU A 57 6.50 4.31 -1.50
CA LEU A 57 7.55 3.68 -0.71
C LEU A 57 8.94 4.21 -1.09
N VAL A 58 9.23 4.30 -2.39
CA VAL A 58 10.49 4.84 -2.90
C VAL A 58 10.61 6.32 -2.56
N GLY A 59 9.55 7.11 -2.77
CA GLY A 59 9.50 8.53 -2.44
C GLY A 59 9.74 8.79 -0.96
N ALA A 60 9.13 8.01 -0.07
CA ALA A 60 9.34 8.12 1.37
C ALA A 60 10.81 7.83 1.74
N LYS A 61 11.43 6.81 1.15
CA LYS A 61 12.86 6.51 1.37
C LYS A 61 13.77 7.61 0.83
N LEU A 62 13.51 8.12 -0.37
CA LEU A 62 14.29 9.19 -0.97
C LEU A 62 14.16 10.47 -0.14
N PHE A 63 12.96 10.82 0.30
CA PHE A 63 12.72 11.97 1.16
C PHE A 63 13.50 11.85 2.48
N HIS A 64 13.42 10.69 3.14
CA HIS A 64 14.21 10.42 4.34
C HIS A 64 15.72 10.55 4.10
N LEU A 65 16.22 10.07 2.95
CA LEU A 65 17.64 10.19 2.62
C LEU A 65 18.07 11.65 2.43
N ILE A 66 17.23 12.46 1.80
CA ILE A 66 17.48 13.90 1.59
C ILE A 66 17.44 14.64 2.93
N GLU A 67 16.44 14.37 3.76
CA GLU A 67 16.26 15.01 5.07
C GLU A 67 17.37 14.64 6.06
N ASN A 68 17.84 13.39 6.02
CA ASN A 68 18.81 12.85 6.96
C ASN A 68 20.24 12.78 6.40
N TYR A 69 20.59 13.66 5.45
CA TYR A 69 21.90 13.76 4.79
C TYR A 69 22.98 14.46 5.66
N GLN A 70 22.90 14.38 6.99
CA GLN A 70 23.98 14.82 7.89
C GLN A 70 24.87 13.65 8.30
#